data_AF-A0A819HQM2-F1
#
_entry.id   AF-A0A819HQM2-F1
#
_cell.length_a   1.000
_cell.length_b   1.000
_cell.length_c   1.000
_cell.angle_alpha   90.00
_cell.angle_beta   90.00
_cell.angle_gamma   90.00
#
_symmetry.space_group_name_H-M   'P 1'
#
loop_
_entity.id
_entity.type
_entity.pdbx_description
1 polymer ?
#
loop_
_entity_poly.entity_id
_entity_poly.type
_entity_poly.pdbx_seq_one_letter_code
_entity_poly.pdbx_strand_id
1 'polypeptide(L)'
;MSVGILFITNVNPSMSSTPFAIINDVSYFTMEKEILFSMQTIFRINDIKPSGTNDRLWYIHLTLTNDSDQQLNDLIERIRVEIQGPSALYRLGTLMVELGEFVKAEEIFETMDYSKALEIYKKTLSNDHPNVATCCNSIGLTYNSMGDYVKALSFCKTALAIFVKNLPPIHPLLATSYNNIGLVYANMKNYSEAVASYKRAVEIGQ
;
A
#
# COMPACT_ATOMS: atom_id res chain seq x y z
N MET A 1 35.77 -4.93 7.04
CA MET A 1 36.37 -3.63 7.46
C MET A 1 35.23 -2.68 7.74
N SER A 2 35.12 -2.20 8.97
CA SER A 2 34.07 -1.27 9.41
C SER A 2 34.45 0.14 9.00
N VAL A 3 33.54 0.87 8.35
CA VAL A 3 33.70 2.31 8.05
C VAL A 3 33.02 3.09 9.17
N GLY A 4 33.74 4.02 9.80
CA GLY A 4 33.19 4.92 10.81
C GLY A 4 32.55 6.14 10.13
N ILE A 5 31.30 6.44 10.46
CA ILE A 5 30.59 7.64 10.01
C ILE A 5 30.61 8.64 11.18
N LEU A 6 31.19 9.83 10.96
CA LEU A 6 31.18 10.91 11.93
C LEU A 6 30.03 11.88 11.62
N PHE A 7 29.07 11.96 12.53
CA PHE A 7 27.96 12.92 12.43
C PHE A 7 28.33 14.22 13.15
N ILE A 8 28.30 15.34 12.42
CA ILE A 8 28.46 16.68 13.00
C ILE A 8 27.12 17.39 12.82
N THR A 9 26.45 17.70 13.94
CA THR A 9 25.17 18.42 13.96
C THR A 9 25.36 19.85 14.42
N ASN A 10 24.77 20.81 13.69
CA ASN A 10 24.70 22.21 14.10
C ASN A 10 23.35 22.44 14.79
N VAL A 11 23.37 22.57 16.11
CA VAL A 11 22.19 22.95 16.90
C VAL A 11 22.09 24.47 16.90
N ASN A 12 20.95 25.02 16.46
CA ASN A 12 20.71 26.46 16.56
C ASN A 12 20.40 26.82 18.03
N PRO A 13 21.29 27.56 18.73
CA PRO A 13 21.12 27.87 20.14
C PRO A 13 19.95 28.83 20.42
N SER A 14 19.35 29.45 19.39
CA SER A 14 18.18 30.34 19.55
C SER A 14 16.85 29.59 19.70
N MET A 15 16.83 28.26 19.52
CA MET A 15 15.65 27.44 19.81
C MET A 15 15.58 27.14 21.31
N SER A 16 14.68 27.81 22.02
CA SER A 16 14.57 27.76 23.48
C SER A 16 13.64 26.66 24.02
N SER A 17 12.81 26.05 23.18
CA SER A 17 12.05 24.85 23.52
C SER A 17 11.66 24.06 22.27
N THR A 18 11.65 22.74 22.40
CA THR A 18 10.85 21.83 21.57
C THR A 18 9.72 21.28 22.45
N PRO A 19 8.52 20.98 21.92
CA PRO A 19 7.27 21.12 22.69
C PRO A 19 6.98 20.08 23.78
N PHE A 20 7.92 19.22 24.21
CA PHE A 20 7.51 17.98 24.89
C PHE A 20 8.24 17.55 26.17
N ALA A 21 9.08 18.37 26.83
CA ALA A 21 9.39 18.16 28.28
C ALA A 21 10.20 19.30 28.91
N ILE A 22 10.00 19.53 30.22
CA ILE A 22 10.89 20.32 31.08
C ILE A 22 11.98 19.38 31.61
N ILE A 23 13.22 19.61 31.18
CA ILE A 23 14.41 18.77 31.43
C ILE A 23 14.69 18.53 32.93
N ASN A 24 14.28 19.46 33.80
CA ASN A 24 14.54 19.40 35.24
C ASN A 24 13.84 18.23 35.95
N ASP A 25 12.78 17.66 35.38
CA ASP A 25 11.99 16.62 36.06
C ASP A 25 12.55 15.19 35.88
N VAL A 26 13.60 14.99 35.07
CA VAL A 26 14.00 13.64 34.62
C VAL A 26 15.51 13.36 34.64
N SER A 27 16.36 14.32 35.04
CA SER A 27 17.83 14.12 35.10
C SER A 27 18.29 13.46 36.40
N TYR A 28 19.19 12.47 36.31
CA TYR A 28 19.82 11.84 37.48
C TYR A 28 21.05 12.63 37.99
N PHE A 29 21.69 13.43 37.12
CA PHE A 29 22.84 14.27 37.48
C PHE A 29 22.45 15.75 37.49
N THR A 30 22.69 16.43 38.61
CA THR A 30 22.22 17.80 38.86
C THR A 30 23.16 18.89 38.34
N MET A 31 24.34 18.54 37.82
CA MET A 31 25.40 19.53 37.49
C MET A 31 26.00 19.43 36.09
N GLU A 32 25.63 18.44 35.29
CA GLU A 32 26.07 18.36 33.88
C GLU A 32 24.88 18.49 32.93
N LYS A 33 25.08 19.22 31.82
CA LYS A 33 24.10 19.32 30.74
C LYS A 33 24.09 18.01 29.96
N GLU A 34 23.44 16.98 30.48
CA GLU A 34 23.16 15.77 29.71
C GLU A 34 22.08 16.08 28.66
N ILE A 35 22.32 15.61 27.43
CA ILE A 35 21.30 15.57 26.37
C ILE A 35 21.06 14.10 26.05
N LEU A 36 20.05 13.51 26.71
CA LEU A 36 19.55 12.19 26.35
C LEU A 36 18.55 12.33 25.21
N PHE A 37 18.93 11.84 24.03
CA PHE A 37 17.99 11.61 22.93
C PHE A 37 17.64 10.13 22.88
N SER A 38 16.35 9.82 22.99
CA SER A 38 15.80 8.58 22.46
C SER A 38 14.57 8.95 21.67
N MET A 39 14.70 9.07 20.35
CA MET A 39 13.59 9.13 19.38
C MET A 39 14.09 8.83 17.96
N GLN A 40 13.16 8.42 17.07
CA GLN A 40 13.37 8.38 15.62
C GLN A 40 13.52 9.81 15.08
N THR A 41 14.73 10.35 15.10
CA THR A 41 15.02 11.65 14.51
C THR A 41 15.24 11.50 13.01
N ILE A 42 14.43 12.19 12.21
CA ILE A 42 14.62 12.25 10.76
C ILE A 42 15.56 13.42 10.45
N PHE A 43 16.60 13.14 9.66
CA PHE A 43 17.54 14.13 9.16
C PHE A 43 17.50 14.13 7.64
N ARG A 44 17.48 15.31 7.02
CA ARG A 44 17.79 15.43 5.60
C ARG A 44 19.29 15.34 5.41
N ILE A 45 19.72 14.44 4.54
CA ILE A 45 21.10 14.39 4.05
C ILE A 45 21.20 15.42 2.93
N ASN A 46 22.00 16.46 3.12
CA ASN A 46 22.20 17.51 2.11
C ASN A 46 23.41 17.19 1.25
N ASP A 47 24.61 17.32 1.82
CA ASP A 47 25.88 17.13 1.13
C ASP A 47 26.65 15.98 1.78
N ILE A 48 27.27 15.15 0.93
CA ILE A 48 28.23 14.13 1.33
C ILE A 48 29.55 14.45 0.63
N LYS A 49 30.61 14.71 1.39
CA LYS A 49 31.92 15.11 0.86
C LYS A 49 33.05 14.29 1.52
N PRO A 50 34.06 13.85 0.75
CA PRO A 50 35.23 13.19 1.34
C PRO A 50 36.01 14.17 2.22
N SER A 51 36.60 13.67 3.32
CA SER A 51 37.28 14.51 4.31
C SER A 51 38.56 15.17 3.81
N GLY A 52 39.10 14.73 2.67
CA GLY A 52 40.36 15.21 2.07
C GLY A 52 41.63 14.82 2.83
N THR A 53 41.53 14.47 4.11
CA THR A 53 42.63 14.05 4.98
C THR A 53 42.71 12.54 5.18
N ASN A 54 41.63 11.82 4.90
CA ASN A 54 41.53 10.37 5.02
C ASN A 54 40.44 9.84 4.08
N ASP A 55 40.80 8.93 3.18
CA ASP A 55 39.91 8.36 2.15
C ASP A 55 38.75 7.52 2.73
N ARG A 56 38.81 7.24 4.03
CA ARG A 56 37.77 6.51 4.76
C ARG A 56 36.84 7.41 5.58
N LEU A 57 37.08 8.71 5.61
CA LEU A 57 36.26 9.67 6.35
C LEU A 57 35.44 10.53 5.40
N TRP A 58 34.17 10.67 5.73
CA TRP A 58 33.19 11.43 4.96
C TRP A 58 32.48 12.42 5.87
N TYR A 59 32.42 13.67 5.41
CA TYR A 59 31.58 14.70 6.02
C TYR A 59 30.18 14.62 5.43
N ILE A 60 29.21 14.41 6.30
CA ILE A 60 27.79 14.41 5.94
C ILE A 60 27.15 15.62 6.60
N HIS A 61 26.66 16.55 5.78
CA HIS A 61 25.88 17.67 6.27
C HIS A 61 24.43 17.23 6.46
N LEU A 62 24.02 17.09 7.72
CA LEU A 62 22.65 16.78 8.10
C LEU A 62 21.91 18.04 8.52
N THR A 63 20.64 18.13 8.13
CA THR A 63 19.71 19.12 8.67
C THR A 63 18.59 18.40 9.40
N LEU A 64 18.34 18.81 10.64
CA LEU A 64 17.18 18.34 11.39
C LEU A 64 15.91 18.77 10.66
N THR A 65 15.09 17.81 10.27
CA THR A 65 13.79 18.11 9.68
C THR A 65 12.82 18.52 10.78
N ASN A 66 11.93 19.46 10.49
CA ASN A 66 10.85 19.89 11.37
C ASN A 66 9.50 19.74 10.66
N ASP A 67 8.41 20.07 11.35
CA ASP A 67 7.05 19.93 10.83
C ASP A 67 6.76 20.84 9.61
N SER A 68 7.62 21.83 9.32
CA SER A 68 7.50 22.68 8.13
C SER A 68 8.27 22.16 6.92
N ASP A 69 8.92 20.99 7.01
CA ASP A 69 9.61 20.36 5.88
C ASP A 69 8.61 19.73 4.89
N GLN A 70 8.41 20.40 3.75
CA GLN A 70 7.45 19.96 2.73
C GLN A 70 7.71 18.54 2.20
N GLN A 71 8.98 18.15 1.97
CA GLN A 71 9.25 16.82 1.40
C GLN A 71 9.04 15.72 2.44
N LEU A 72 9.31 16.00 3.72
CA LEU A 72 8.98 15.08 4.80
C LEU A 72 7.46 14.89 4.89
N ASN A 73 6.70 15.98 4.83
CA ASN A 73 5.24 15.93 4.82
C ASN A 73 4.70 15.16 3.60
N ASP A 74 5.27 15.38 2.41
CA ASP A 74 4.91 14.63 1.19
C ASP A 74 5.23 13.12 1.34
N LEU A 75 6.37 12.77 1.95
CA LEU A 75 6.74 11.38 2.22
C LEU A 75 5.82 10.72 3.23
N ILE A 76 5.50 11.41 4.34
CA ILE A 76 4.57 10.94 5.36
C ILE A 76 3.20 10.70 4.73
N GLU A 77 2.74 11.61 3.87
CA GLU A 77 1.44 11.47 3.21
C GLU A 77 1.45 10.31 2.20
N ARG A 78 2.55 10.10 1.46
CA ARG A 78 2.70 8.91 0.61
C ARG A 78 2.66 7.61 1.42
N ILE A 79 3.35 7.56 2.55
CA ILE A 79 3.34 6.39 3.44
C ILE A 79 1.93 6.19 4.00
N ARG A 80 1.27 7.26 4.45
CA ARG A 80 -0.12 7.23 4.94
C ARG A 80 -1.06 6.66 3.88
N VAL A 81 -0.99 7.16 2.65
CA VAL A 81 -1.77 6.65 1.52
C VAL A 81 -1.43 5.19 1.22
N GLU A 82 -0.18 4.75 1.35
CA GLU A 82 0.17 3.35 1.12
C GLU A 82 -0.38 2.41 2.20
N ILE A 83 -0.40 2.85 3.48
CA ILE A 83 -0.82 2.02 4.63
C ILE A 83 -2.31 2.12 4.99
N GLN A 84 -2.95 3.25 4.72
CA GLN A 84 -4.38 3.51 4.99
C GLN A 84 -5.20 3.65 3.71
N GLY A 85 -4.56 3.72 2.55
CA GLY A 85 -5.25 3.86 1.28
C GLY A 85 -5.74 2.53 0.71
N PRO A 86 -6.38 2.59 -0.47
CA PRO A 86 -7.17 1.48 -0.96
C PRO A 86 -6.33 0.25 -1.35
N SER A 87 -5.02 0.39 -1.61
CA SER A 87 -4.11 -0.75 -1.77
C SER A 87 -3.94 -1.59 -0.50
N ALA A 88 -3.82 -0.95 0.66
CA ALA A 88 -3.68 -1.65 1.95
C ALA A 88 -5.00 -2.31 2.37
N LEU A 89 -6.12 -1.58 2.25
CA LEU A 89 -7.45 -2.12 2.53
C LEU A 89 -7.79 -3.29 1.60
N TYR A 90 -7.40 -3.23 0.32
CA TYR A 90 -7.55 -4.35 -0.60
C TYR A 90 -6.75 -5.59 -0.18
N ARG A 91 -5.47 -5.42 0.19
CA ARG A 91 -4.62 -6.52 0.67
C ARG A 91 -5.22 -7.16 1.92
N LEU A 92 -5.72 -6.35 2.85
CA LEU A 92 -6.38 -6.82 4.06
C LEU A 92 -7.69 -7.55 3.75
N GLY A 93 -8.56 -6.99 2.90
CA GLY A 93 -9.81 -7.62 2.51
C GLY A 93 -9.60 -8.95 1.78
N THR A 94 -8.59 -9.05 0.92
CA THR A 94 -8.23 -10.29 0.23
C THR A 94 -7.75 -11.36 1.22
N LEU A 95 -6.92 -10.99 2.20
CA LEU A 95 -6.50 -11.90 3.26
C LEU A 95 -7.70 -12.43 4.07
N MET A 96 -8.69 -11.58 4.34
CA MET A 96 -9.92 -12.00 5.03
C MET A 96 -10.72 -13.02 4.21
N VAL A 97 -10.76 -12.87 2.88
CA VAL A 97 -11.37 -13.88 1.98
C VAL A 97 -10.62 -15.21 2.06
N GLU A 98 -9.28 -15.20 2.00
CA GLU A 98 -8.47 -16.41 2.11
C GLU A 98 -8.63 -17.12 3.46
N LEU A 99 -8.87 -16.36 4.52
CA LEU A 99 -9.15 -16.87 5.86
C LEU A 99 -10.61 -17.36 6.04
N GLY A 100 -11.48 -17.19 5.04
CA GLY A 100 -12.90 -17.53 5.12
C GLY A 100 -13.74 -16.53 5.95
N GLU A 101 -13.17 -15.40 6.31
CA GLU A 101 -13.77 -14.33 7.12
C GLU A 101 -14.54 -13.36 6.22
N PHE A 102 -15.55 -13.87 5.51
CA PHE A 102 -16.22 -13.15 4.43
C PHE A 102 -16.94 -11.87 4.89
N VAL A 103 -17.56 -11.88 6.07
CA VAL A 103 -18.26 -10.69 6.63
C VAL A 103 -17.27 -9.55 6.86
N LYS A 104 -16.09 -9.84 7.44
CA LYS A 104 -15.03 -8.84 7.64
C LYS A 104 -14.46 -8.36 6.31
N ALA A 105 -14.32 -9.27 5.34
CA ALA A 105 -13.91 -8.89 3.99
C ALA A 105 -14.89 -7.90 3.36
N GLU A 106 -16.20 -8.14 3.48
CA GLU A 106 -17.23 -7.22 3.01
C GLU A 106 -17.17 -5.88 3.74
N GLU A 107 -17.09 -5.85 5.07
CA GLU A 107 -16.93 -4.60 5.83
C GLU A 107 -15.68 -3.81 5.37
N ILE A 108 -14.57 -4.48 5.13
CA ILE A 108 -13.33 -3.85 4.62
C ILE A 108 -13.54 -3.32 3.18
N PHE A 109 -14.23 -4.07 2.31
CA PHE A 109 -14.52 -3.63 0.95
C PHE A 109 -15.59 -2.52 0.88
N GLU A 110 -16.51 -2.46 1.85
CA GLU A 110 -17.51 -1.40 2.00
C GLU A 110 -16.88 -0.12 2.60
N THR A 111 -16.07 -0.23 3.66
CA THR A 111 -15.35 0.90 4.28
C THR A 111 -14.33 1.55 3.34
N MET A 112 -13.81 0.79 2.38
CA MET A 112 -13.01 1.31 1.29
C MET A 112 -13.77 2.33 0.40
N ASP A 113 -15.09 2.52 0.61
CA ASP A 113 -16.01 3.30 -0.22
C ASP A 113 -15.61 3.10 -1.68
N TYR A 114 -15.86 1.89 -2.18
CA TYR A 114 -15.37 1.44 -3.47
C TYR A 114 -15.71 2.43 -4.59
N SER A 115 -16.77 3.21 -4.47
CA SER A 115 -17.07 4.31 -5.40
C SER A 115 -15.95 5.36 -5.43
N LYS A 116 -15.43 5.78 -4.27
CA LYS A 116 -14.28 6.66 -4.05
C LYS A 116 -12.94 5.98 -4.31
N ALA A 117 -12.72 4.74 -3.90
CA ALA A 117 -11.48 4.04 -4.24
C ALA A 117 -11.39 3.86 -5.76
N LEU A 118 -12.48 3.44 -6.41
CA LEU A 118 -12.59 3.40 -7.86
C LEU A 118 -12.49 4.82 -8.45
N GLU A 119 -13.02 5.89 -7.84
CA GLU A 119 -12.86 7.28 -8.30
C GLU A 119 -11.43 7.80 -8.18
N ILE A 120 -10.76 7.52 -7.07
CA ILE A 120 -9.37 7.87 -6.79
C ILE A 120 -8.49 7.07 -7.74
N TYR A 121 -8.72 5.76 -7.89
CA TYR A 121 -8.04 4.91 -8.87
C TYR A 121 -8.33 5.34 -10.31
N LYS A 122 -9.57 5.77 -10.64
CA LYS A 122 -9.94 6.38 -11.94
C LYS A 122 -9.23 7.72 -12.17
N LYS A 123 -8.87 8.44 -11.11
CA LYS A 123 -8.15 9.74 -11.17
C LYS A 123 -6.63 9.57 -11.18
N THR A 124 -6.08 8.56 -10.51
CA THR A 124 -4.61 8.37 -10.34
C THR A 124 -4.02 7.34 -11.30
N LEU A 125 -4.81 6.37 -11.76
CA LEU A 125 -4.43 5.35 -12.73
C LEU A 125 -5.44 5.40 -13.90
N SER A 126 -5.02 5.11 -15.13
CA SER A 126 -5.99 4.96 -16.23
C SER A 126 -7.02 3.90 -15.84
N ASN A 127 -8.29 4.08 -16.24
CA ASN A 127 -9.50 3.25 -15.96
C ASN A 127 -9.39 1.72 -16.18
N ASP A 128 -8.21 1.28 -16.54
CA ASP A 128 -7.83 0.12 -17.28
C ASP A 128 -6.67 -0.61 -16.55
N HIS A 129 -6.19 -0.10 -15.41
CA HIS A 129 -5.05 -0.69 -14.74
C HIS A 129 -5.37 -2.11 -14.22
N PRO A 130 -4.53 -3.12 -14.52
CA PRO A 130 -4.75 -4.52 -14.14
C PRO A 130 -5.07 -4.76 -12.66
N ASN A 131 -4.52 -3.95 -11.75
CA ASN A 131 -4.81 -4.07 -10.32
C ASN A 131 -6.31 -3.85 -9.99
N VAL A 132 -6.99 -2.95 -10.71
CA VAL A 132 -8.44 -2.71 -10.50
C VAL A 132 -9.23 -3.97 -10.86
N ALA A 133 -8.83 -4.67 -11.92
CA ALA A 133 -9.46 -5.91 -12.32
C ALA A 133 -9.22 -7.05 -11.32
N THR A 134 -8.01 -7.16 -10.76
CA THR A 134 -7.72 -8.14 -9.70
C THR A 134 -8.61 -7.88 -8.48
N CYS A 135 -8.82 -6.61 -8.11
CA CYS A 135 -9.74 -6.24 -7.03
C CYS A 135 -11.19 -6.68 -7.30
N CYS A 136 -11.70 -6.38 -8.49
CA CYS A 136 -13.03 -6.81 -8.92
C CYS A 136 -13.19 -8.34 -8.83
N ASN A 137 -12.19 -9.13 -9.25
CA ASN A 137 -12.25 -10.58 -9.15
C ASN A 137 -12.35 -11.07 -7.70
N SER A 138 -11.54 -10.53 -6.78
CA SER A 138 -11.57 -10.92 -5.36
C SER A 138 -12.95 -10.65 -4.74
N ILE A 139 -13.52 -9.47 -5.00
CA ILE A 139 -14.85 -9.09 -4.49
C ILE A 139 -15.94 -9.99 -5.10
N GLY A 140 -15.83 -10.30 -6.39
CA GLY A 140 -16.75 -11.23 -7.05
C GLY A 140 -16.77 -12.60 -6.38
N LEU A 141 -15.61 -13.11 -5.96
CA LEU A 141 -15.51 -14.36 -5.20
C LEU A 141 -16.07 -14.24 -3.77
N THR A 142 -15.92 -13.09 -3.12
CA THR A 142 -16.56 -12.82 -1.82
C THR A 142 -18.07 -12.94 -1.93
N TYR A 143 -18.68 -12.20 -2.86
CA TYR A 143 -20.14 -12.24 -3.06
C TYR A 143 -20.63 -13.62 -3.50
N ASN A 144 -19.84 -14.35 -4.28
CA ASN A 144 -20.15 -15.73 -4.64
C ASN A 144 -20.21 -16.63 -3.40
N SER A 145 -19.28 -16.48 -2.47
CA SER A 145 -19.23 -17.25 -1.22
C SER A 145 -20.39 -16.90 -0.28
N MET A 146 -20.90 -15.67 -0.36
CA MET A 146 -22.08 -15.20 0.37
C MET A 146 -23.41 -15.60 -0.30
N GLY A 147 -23.38 -16.13 -1.51
CA GLY A 147 -24.57 -16.49 -2.28
C GLY A 147 -25.22 -15.35 -3.07
N ASP A 148 -24.65 -14.13 -3.06
CA ASP A 148 -25.08 -13.03 -3.93
C ASP A 148 -24.43 -13.17 -5.32
N TYR A 149 -24.93 -14.12 -6.09
CA TYR A 149 -24.36 -14.46 -7.39
C TYR A 149 -24.53 -13.34 -8.43
N VAL A 150 -25.51 -12.46 -8.26
CA VAL A 150 -25.75 -11.33 -9.18
C VAL A 150 -24.64 -10.29 -9.02
N LYS A 151 -24.33 -9.88 -7.78
CA LYS A 151 -23.18 -9.01 -7.53
C LYS A 151 -21.88 -9.69 -7.92
N ALA A 152 -21.71 -10.96 -7.59
CA ALA A 152 -20.52 -11.74 -7.96
C ALA A 152 -20.25 -11.69 -9.48
N LEU A 153 -21.26 -11.95 -10.30
CA LEU A 153 -21.15 -11.87 -11.76
C LEU A 153 -20.82 -10.46 -12.25
N SER A 154 -21.44 -9.43 -11.67
CA SER A 154 -21.17 -8.04 -12.03
C SER A 154 -19.70 -7.67 -11.84
N PHE A 155 -19.14 -8.03 -10.68
CA PHE A 155 -17.74 -7.78 -10.36
C PHE A 155 -16.78 -8.59 -11.23
N CYS A 156 -16.99 -9.90 -11.38
CA CYS A 156 -16.15 -10.74 -12.24
C CYS A 156 -16.18 -10.31 -13.72
N LYS A 157 -17.34 -9.85 -14.24
CA LYS A 157 -17.45 -9.31 -15.60
C LYS A 157 -16.74 -7.96 -15.77
N THR A 158 -16.79 -7.10 -14.74
CA THR A 158 -16.05 -5.84 -14.73
C THR A 158 -14.54 -6.09 -14.76
N ALA A 159 -14.04 -7.05 -13.97
CA ALA A 159 -12.64 -7.48 -14.01
C ALA A 159 -12.24 -7.97 -15.40
N LEU A 160 -13.05 -8.85 -15.99
CA LEU A 160 -12.79 -9.40 -17.32
C LEU A 160 -12.71 -8.29 -18.38
N ALA A 161 -13.63 -7.32 -18.37
CA ALA A 161 -13.64 -6.22 -19.33
C ALA A 161 -12.35 -5.38 -19.26
N ILE A 162 -11.87 -5.09 -18.05
CA ILE A 162 -10.62 -4.37 -17.84
C ILE A 162 -9.43 -5.21 -18.34
N PHE A 163 -9.36 -6.49 -18.00
CA PHE A 163 -8.27 -7.36 -18.47
C PHE A 163 -8.25 -7.52 -19.99
N VAL A 164 -9.39 -7.70 -20.63
CA VAL A 164 -9.49 -7.82 -22.10
C VAL A 164 -8.94 -6.57 -22.80
N LYS A 165 -9.14 -5.40 -22.21
CA LYS A 165 -8.66 -4.14 -22.78
C LYS A 165 -7.15 -3.92 -22.61
N ASN A 166 -6.52 -4.56 -21.62
CA ASN A 166 -5.17 -4.20 -21.18
C ASN A 166 -4.14 -5.31 -21.32
N LEU A 167 -4.58 -6.55 -21.51
CA LEU A 167 -3.72 -7.72 -21.53
C LEU A 167 -3.80 -8.42 -22.89
N PRO A 168 -2.71 -9.11 -23.31
CA PRO A 168 -2.75 -9.98 -24.47
C PRO A 168 -3.87 -11.04 -24.32
N PRO A 169 -4.52 -11.47 -25.42
CA PRO A 169 -5.65 -12.42 -25.36
C PRO A 169 -5.35 -13.77 -24.68
N ILE A 170 -4.08 -14.17 -24.58
CA ILE A 170 -3.61 -15.40 -23.95
C ILE A 170 -3.09 -15.20 -22.51
N HIS A 171 -3.35 -14.04 -21.90
CA HIS A 171 -2.80 -13.73 -20.59
C HIS A 171 -3.46 -14.56 -19.49
N PRO A 172 -2.70 -15.15 -18.53
CA PRO A 172 -3.24 -16.01 -17.47
C PRO A 172 -4.37 -15.36 -16.64
N LEU A 173 -4.28 -14.06 -16.38
CA LEU A 173 -5.34 -13.31 -15.66
C LEU A 173 -6.70 -13.33 -16.38
N LEU A 174 -6.73 -13.43 -17.72
CA LEU A 174 -7.98 -13.62 -18.46
C LEU A 174 -8.58 -15.00 -18.16
N ALA A 175 -7.74 -16.05 -18.15
CA ALA A 175 -8.17 -17.39 -17.79
C ALA A 175 -8.75 -17.42 -16.36
N THR A 176 -8.08 -16.77 -15.41
CA THR A 176 -8.57 -16.64 -14.02
C THR A 176 -9.94 -15.95 -13.96
N SER A 177 -10.14 -14.83 -14.68
CA SER A 177 -11.44 -14.16 -14.71
C SER A 177 -12.54 -15.03 -15.31
N TYR A 178 -12.28 -15.72 -16.43
CA TYR A 178 -13.25 -16.66 -17.00
C TYR A 178 -13.56 -17.83 -16.07
N ASN A 179 -12.56 -18.35 -15.37
CA ASN A 179 -12.74 -19.40 -14.36
C ASN A 179 -13.64 -18.93 -13.21
N ASN A 180 -13.43 -17.71 -12.71
CA ASN A 180 -14.26 -17.14 -11.64
C ASN A 180 -15.71 -16.95 -12.10
N ILE A 181 -15.92 -16.45 -13.32
CA ILE A 181 -17.28 -16.35 -13.91
C ILE A 181 -17.94 -17.74 -14.02
N GLY A 182 -17.18 -18.75 -14.47
CA GLY A 182 -17.64 -20.13 -14.54
C GLY A 182 -18.06 -20.69 -13.18
N LEU A 183 -17.27 -20.40 -12.13
CA LEU A 183 -17.58 -20.78 -10.76
C LEU A 183 -18.88 -20.16 -10.26
N VAL A 184 -19.10 -18.87 -10.51
CA VAL A 184 -20.35 -18.21 -10.11
C VAL A 184 -21.55 -18.83 -10.84
N TYR A 185 -21.45 -19.06 -12.14
CA TYR A 185 -22.52 -19.72 -12.90
C TYR A 185 -22.79 -21.16 -12.41
N ALA A 186 -21.75 -21.92 -12.06
CA ALA A 186 -21.90 -23.26 -11.52
C ALA A 186 -22.66 -23.25 -10.18
N ASN A 187 -22.35 -22.31 -9.29
CA ASN A 187 -23.05 -22.14 -8.01
C ASN A 187 -24.50 -21.69 -8.19
N MET A 188 -24.81 -20.95 -9.26
CA MET A 188 -26.19 -20.64 -9.68
C MET A 188 -26.93 -21.84 -10.31
N LYS A 189 -26.27 -22.99 -10.48
CA LYS A 189 -26.74 -24.15 -11.27
C LYS A 189 -26.99 -23.84 -12.74
N ASN A 190 -26.38 -22.77 -13.26
CA ASN A 190 -26.44 -22.41 -14.67
C ASN A 190 -25.29 -23.06 -15.44
N TYR A 191 -25.39 -24.37 -15.63
CA TYR A 191 -24.27 -25.19 -16.06
C TYR A 191 -23.81 -24.92 -17.49
N SER A 192 -24.70 -24.48 -18.38
CA SER A 192 -24.34 -24.19 -19.78
C SER A 192 -23.34 -23.03 -19.86
N GLU A 193 -23.60 -21.95 -19.15
CA GLU A 193 -22.74 -20.76 -19.06
C GLU A 193 -21.47 -21.03 -18.27
N ALA A 194 -21.56 -21.88 -17.23
CA ALA A 194 -20.38 -22.35 -16.49
C ALA A 194 -19.42 -23.10 -17.41
N VAL A 195 -19.92 -24.07 -18.18
CA VAL A 195 -19.11 -24.86 -19.13
C VAL A 195 -18.50 -23.95 -20.20
N ALA A 196 -19.27 -23.00 -20.75
CA ALA A 196 -18.75 -22.05 -21.74
C ALA A 196 -17.60 -21.21 -21.17
N SER A 197 -17.74 -20.73 -19.93
CA SER A 197 -16.72 -19.93 -19.26
C SER A 197 -15.47 -20.74 -18.94
N TYR A 198 -15.62 -21.97 -18.45
CA TYR A 198 -14.49 -22.85 -18.18
C TYR A 198 -13.75 -23.28 -19.43
N LYS A 199 -14.45 -23.56 -20.54
CA LYS A 199 -13.79 -23.84 -21.83
C LYS A 199 -12.92 -22.67 -22.26
N ARG A 200 -13.42 -21.45 -22.15
CA ARG A 200 -12.66 -20.23 -22.45
C ARG A 200 -11.42 -20.10 -21.58
N ALA A 201 -11.53 -20.39 -20.28
CA ALA A 201 -10.39 -20.37 -19.37
C ALA A 201 -9.31 -21.40 -19.75
N VAL A 202 -9.72 -22.62 -20.12
CA VAL A 202 -8.81 -23.68 -20.58
C VAL A 202 -8.14 -23.31 -21.91
N GLU A 203 -8.88 -22.78 -22.88
CA GLU A 203 -8.34 -22.33 -24.17
C GLU A 203 -7.23 -21.27 -24.01
N ILE A 204 -7.34 -20.40 -23.01
CA ILE A 204 -6.35 -19.35 -22.71
C ILE A 204 -5.15 -19.91 -21.93
N GLY A 205 -5.38 -20.94 -21.11
CA GLY A 205 -4.35 -21.54 -20.25
C GLY A 205 -3.51 -22.65 -20.92
N GLN A 206 -3.82 -23.01 -22.16
CA GLN A 206 -3.06 -23.96 -23.00
C GLN A 206 -1.97 -23.25 -23.81
#